data_AF-A0A3D6BHZ0-F1
#
_entry.id   AF-A0A3D6BHZ0-F1
#
_cell.length_a   1.000
_cell.length_b   1.000
_cell.length_c   1.000
_cell.angle_alpha   90.00
_cell.angle_beta   90.00
_cell.angle_gamma   90.00
#
_symmetry.space_group_name_H-M   'P 1'
#
loop_
_entity.id
_entity.type
_entity.pdbx_description
1 polymer ?
#
loop_
_entity_poly.entity_id
_entity_poly.type
_entity_poly.pdbx_seq_one_letter_code
_entity_poly.pdbx_strand_id
1 'polypeptide(L)' 'MPKDARELANFLALLIDDATSGDYDAEPQIRCIGMDCSGLIVPTIIEDTNEIYWVCTECKTNGVISNWVGTKWDNR' A
#
# COMPACT_ATOMS: atom_id res chain seq x y z
N MET A 1 8.44 18.14 8.66
CA MET A 1 8.61 17.00 7.74
C MET A 1 8.65 17.54 6.31
N PRO A 2 9.64 17.15 5.48
CA PRO A 2 9.68 17.52 4.06
C PRO A 2 8.43 17.05 3.31
N LYS A 3 8.08 17.72 2.21
CA LYS A 3 6.89 17.41 1.40
C LYS A 3 6.91 15.95 0.92
N ASP A 4 7.99 15.54 0.29
CA ASP A 4 8.14 14.22 -0.32
C ASP A 4 8.08 13.11 0.73
N ALA A 5 8.67 13.35 1.90
CA ALA A 5 8.59 12.42 3.03
C ALA A 5 7.15 12.26 3.55
N ARG A 6 6.36 13.34 3.57
CA ARG A 6 4.95 13.29 3.97
C ARG A 6 4.09 12.58 2.93
N GLU A 7 4.34 12.82 1.65
CA GLU A 7 3.63 12.16 0.55
C GLU A 7 3.88 10.65 0.56
N LEU A 8 5.14 10.23 0.74
CA LEU A 8 5.48 8.83 0.90
C LEU A 8 4.83 8.21 2.14
N ALA A 9 4.87 8.89 3.28
CA ALA A 9 4.25 8.39 4.51
C ALA A 9 2.72 8.21 4.36
N ASN A 10 2.05 9.17 3.72
CA ASN A 10 0.61 9.08 3.43
C ASN A 10 0.31 7.93 2.47
N PHE A 11 1.12 7.77 1.43
CA PHE A 11 0.99 6.67 0.48
C PHE A 11 1.10 5.30 1.17
N LEU A 12 2.12 5.10 2.02
CA LEU A 12 2.28 3.85 2.77
C LEU A 12 1.13 3.61 3.75
N ALA A 13 0.62 4.66 4.41
CA ALA A 13 -0.52 4.54 5.31
C ALA A 13 -1.80 4.10 4.57
N LEU A 14 -2.05 4.63 3.37
CA LEU A 14 -3.19 4.20 2.53
C LEU A 14 -3.08 2.71 2.16
N LEU A 15 -1.87 2.24 1.82
CA LEU A 15 -1.67 0.82 1.51
C LEU A 15 -1.94 -0.09 2.70
N ILE A 16 -1.55 0.34 3.91
CA ILE A 16 -1.83 -0.43 5.13
C ILE A 16 -3.33 -0.44 5.43
N ASP A 17 -4.00 0.70 5.32
CA ASP A 17 -5.44 0.82 5.56
C ASP A 17 -6.25 -0.06 4.59
N ASP A 18 -5.96 0.03 3.30
CA ASP A 18 -6.63 -0.76 2.26
C ASP A 18 -6.39 -2.27 2.46
N ALA A 19 -5.15 -2.67 2.72
CA ALA A 19 -4.79 -4.07 2.97
C ALA A 19 -5.43 -4.66 4.24
N THR A 20 -5.76 -3.82 5.22
CA THR A 20 -6.33 -4.25 6.52
C THR A 20 -7.83 -4.03 6.64
N SER A 21 -8.46 -3.40 5.64
CA SER A 21 -9.90 -3.13 5.60
C SER A 21 -10.79 -4.38 5.69
N GLY A 22 -10.26 -5.54 5.29
CA GLY A 22 -10.99 -6.82 5.25
C GLY A 22 -11.94 -6.95 4.06
N ASP A 23 -11.96 -5.97 3.15
CA ASP A 23 -12.77 -6.00 1.92
C ASP A 23 -11.91 -6.40 0.71
N TYR A 24 -11.65 -7.70 0.60
CA TYR A 24 -10.77 -8.26 -0.45
C TYR A 24 -11.38 -8.23 -1.85
N ASP A 25 -12.69 -7.98 -1.97
CA ASP A 25 -13.41 -7.89 -3.25
C ASP A 25 -13.53 -6.44 -3.74
N ALA A 26 -13.06 -5.46 -2.95
CA ALA A 26 -13.11 -4.05 -3.32
C ALA A 26 -12.23 -3.75 -4.55
N GLU A 27 -12.73 -2.86 -5.41
CA GLU A 27 -11.93 -2.33 -6.50
C GLU A 27 -10.78 -1.46 -5.94
N PRO A 28 -9.52 -1.64 -6.40
CA PRO A 28 -8.39 -0.89 -5.88
C PRO A 28 -8.55 0.61 -6.15
N GLN A 29 -8.39 1.46 -5.13
CA GLN A 29 -8.57 2.92 -5.26
C GLN A 29 -7.26 3.71 -5.24
N ILE A 30 -6.13 3.07 -4.91
CA ILE A 30 -4.84 3.73 -4.72
C ILE A 30 -4.15 3.93 -6.06
N ARG A 31 -3.83 5.18 -6.43
CA ARG A 31 -3.12 5.49 -7.69
C ARG A 31 -1.65 5.09 -7.63
N CYS A 32 -1.13 4.66 -8.77
CA CYS A 32 0.29 4.37 -8.93
C CYS A 32 1.18 5.60 -8.72
N ILE A 33 2.35 5.39 -8.12
CA ILE A 33 3.40 6.40 -7.94
C ILE A 33 4.47 6.36 -9.05
N GLY A 34 4.34 5.44 -10.01
CA GLY A 34 5.24 5.31 -11.15
C GLY A 34 5.10 6.50 -12.12
N MET A 35 6.21 6.89 -12.74
CA MET A 35 6.24 7.98 -13.72
C MET A 35 5.33 7.65 -14.92
N ASP A 36 4.49 8.61 -15.31
CA ASP A 36 3.53 8.51 -16.43
C ASP A 36 2.58 7.29 -16.35
N CYS A 37 2.25 6.82 -15.15
CA CYS A 37 1.33 5.71 -14.94
C CYS A 37 0.00 6.18 -14.34
N SER A 38 -1.12 5.80 -14.97
CA SER A 38 -2.48 6.02 -14.46
C SER A 38 -3.10 4.77 -13.83
N GLY A 39 -2.30 3.73 -13.60
CA GLY A 39 -2.75 2.46 -13.01
C GLY A 39 -3.10 2.57 -11.54
N LEU A 40 -3.68 1.49 -11.02
CA LEU A 40 -4.09 1.35 -9.63
C LEU A 40 -3.21 0.32 -8.93
N ILE A 41 -3.04 0.47 -7.62
CA ILE A 41 -2.23 -0.41 -6.80
C ILE A 41 -3.16 -1.33 -6.02
N VAL A 42 -2.80 -2.62 -6.03
CA VAL A 42 -3.42 -3.64 -5.20
C VAL A 42 -2.42 -4.01 -4.10
N PRO A 43 -2.69 -3.67 -2.83
CA PRO A 43 -1.95 -4.19 -1.70
C PRO A 43 -2.51 -5.54 -1.26
N THR A 44 -1.66 -6.40 -0.73
CA THR A 44 -2.02 -7.76 -0.30
C THR A 44 -1.15 -8.14 0.88
N ILE A 45 -1.78 -8.64 1.95
CA ILE A 45 -1.07 -9.19 3.11
C ILE A 45 -0.55 -10.58 2.74
N ILE A 46 0.74 -10.81 2.95
CA ILE A 46 1.37 -12.13 2.92
C ILE A 46 1.16 -12.75 4.31
N GLU A 47 0.33 -13.79 4.40
CA GLU A 47 -0.08 -14.38 5.69
C GLU A 47 1.10 -14.90 6.52
N ASP A 48 2.10 -15.52 5.88
CA ASP A 48 3.24 -16.13 6.58
C ASP A 48 4.17 -15.11 7.25
N THR A 49 4.36 -13.94 6.64
CA THR A 49 5.32 -12.92 7.10
C THR A 49 4.65 -11.70 7.72
N ASN A 50 3.33 -11.57 7.60
CA ASN A 50 2.59 -10.33 7.87
C ASN A 50 3.13 -9.12 7.09
N GLU A 51 3.80 -9.32 5.96
CA GLU A 51 4.22 -8.22 5.10
C GLU A 51 3.07 -7.80 4.18
N ILE A 52 3.04 -6.53 3.79
CA ILE A 52 2.15 -6.08 2.72
C ILE A 52 2.97 -5.97 1.45
N TYR A 53 2.70 -6.86 0.50
CA TYR A 53 3.16 -6.70 -0.87
C TYR A 53 2.16 -5.84 -1.62
N TRP A 54 2.65 -4.89 -2.43
CA TRP A 54 1.78 -4.08 -3.26
C TRP A 54 2.35 -3.98 -4.67
N VAL A 55 1.46 -3.93 -5.65
CA VAL A 55 1.84 -3.86 -7.06
C VAL A 55 0.84 -3.05 -7.88
N CYS A 56 1.35 -2.24 -8.80
CA CYS A 56 0.54 -1.56 -9.80
C CYS A 56 0.04 -2.54 -10.86
N THR A 57 -1.25 -2.48 -11.20
CA THR A 57 -1.88 -3.32 -12.22
C THR A 57 -1.30 -3.08 -13.61
N GLU A 58 -0.84 -1.86 -13.90
CA GLU A 58 -0.36 -1.44 -15.22
C GLU A 58 1.17 -1.56 -15.35
N CYS A 59 1.93 -0.65 -14.70
CA CYS A 59 3.37 -0.53 -14.90
C CYS A 59 4.22 -1.46 -14.01
N LYS A 60 3.57 -2.28 -13.17
CA LYS A 60 4.22 -3.26 -12.27
C LYS A 60 5.19 -2.68 -11.24
N THR A 61 5.21 -1.35 -11.06
CA THR A 61 5.84 -0.72 -9.89
C THR A 61 5.28 -1.38 -8.62
N ASN A 62 6.17 -1.80 -7.74
CA ASN A 62 5.82 -2.61 -6.58
C ASN A 62 6.72 -2.28 -5.39
N GLY A 63 6.36 -2.85 -4.24
CA GLY A 63 7.16 -2.80 -3.03
C GLY A 63 6.63 -3.71 -1.95
N VAL A 64 7.34 -3.71 -0.82
CA VAL A 64 7.00 -4.49 0.37
C VAL A 64 7.03 -3.55 1.57
N ILE A 65 6.00 -3.64 2.42
CA ILE A 65 5.96 -2.99 3.73
C ILE A 65 6.10 -4.08 4.79
N SER A 66 7.18 -4.01 5.56
CA SER A 66 7.45 -4.89 6.71
C SER A 66 7.38 -4.11 8.02
N ASN A 67 7.28 -4.83 9.14
CA ASN A 67 7.27 -4.26 10.50
C ASN A 67 6.19 -3.18 10.73
N TRP A 68 5.06 -3.25 10.03
CA TRP A 68 3.94 -2.33 10.20
C TRP A 68 2.99 -2.77 11.33
N VAL A 69 2.98 -4.05 11.67
CA VAL A 69 2.20 -4.60 12.77
C VAL A 69 2.64 -3.99 14.11
N GLY A 70 1.68 -3.57 14.93
CA GLY A 70 1.89 -2.88 16.21
C GLY A 70 2.33 -1.41 16.07
N THR A 71 2.42 -0.88 14.85
CA THR A 71 2.64 0.56 14.64
C THR A 71 1.33 1.33 14.82
N LYS A 72 1.41 2.66 14.91
CA LYS A 72 0.20 3.51 14.95
C LYS A 72 -0.67 3.45 13.69
N TRP A 73 -0.21 2.77 12.64
CA TRP A 73 -0.92 2.56 11.38
C TRP A 73 -1.45 1.13 11.24
N ASP A 74 -1.24 0.27 12.24
CA ASP A 74 -1.86 -1.04 12.29
C ASP A 74 -3.36 -0.86 12.64
N ASN A 75 -4.24 -1.06 11.64
CA ASN A 75 -5.69 -0.90 11.77
C ASN A 75 -6.43 -2.24 11.98
N ARG A 76 -5.70 -3.31 12.34
CA ARG A 76 -6.29 -4.62 12.67
C ARG A 76 -7.02 -4.63 14.01
#